data_AF-A0A2D9LXH4-F1
#
_entry.id   AF-A0A2D9LXH4-F1
#
_cell.length_a   1.000
_cell.length_b   1.000
_cell.length_c   1.000
_cell.angle_alpha   90.00
_cell.angle_beta   90.00
_cell.angle_gamma   90.00
#
_symmetry.space_group_name_H-M   'P 1'
#
loop_
_entity.id
_entity.type
_entity.pdbx_description
1 polymer ?
#
loop_
_entity_poly.entity_id
_entity_poly.type
_entity_poly.pdbx_seq_one_letter_code
_entity_poly.pdbx_strand_id
1 'polypeptide(L)'
;MIEVYGYHNNSRIPRKITTIELEQNGIGSHIAWIKVVEERESIGELAEYYRQARNEGLRASNIQKASSLNVDAMKAIDTLQHSWRKNGALEPRRREMVALVTSALNRGHC
;
A
#
# COMPACT_ATOMS: atom_id res chain seq x y z
N MET A 1 16.75 9.47 21.37
CA MET A 1 15.64 10.42 21.51
C MET A 1 15.44 11.03 20.12
N ILE A 2 14.50 10.51 19.33
CA ILE A 2 14.25 11.00 17.96
C ILE A 2 12.89 11.69 18.00
N GLU A 3 12.88 12.99 17.79
CA GLU A 3 11.65 13.79 17.71
C GLU A 3 11.06 13.68 16.31
N VAL A 4 9.84 13.17 16.21
CA VAL A 4 9.10 13.07 14.93
C VAL A 4 8.03 14.16 14.93
N TYR A 5 8.21 15.15 14.05
CA TYR A 5 7.25 16.24 13.86
C TYR A 5 6.10 15.78 12.94
N GLY A 6 4.97 15.39 13.53
CA GLY A 6 3.73 15.17 12.80
C GLY A 6 2.98 16.49 12.60
N TYR A 7 2.80 16.93 11.36
CA TYR A 7 1.93 18.06 11.03
C TYR A 7 0.46 17.58 11.04
N HIS A 8 -0.24 17.83 12.13
CA HIS A 8 -1.71 17.85 12.15
C HIS A 8 -2.20 19.22 11.71
N ASN A 9 -3.09 19.27 10.71
CA ASN A 9 -3.84 20.45 10.32
C ASN A 9 -4.92 20.80 11.37
N ASN A 10 -4.52 21.05 12.62
CA ASN A 10 -5.40 21.62 13.63
C ASN A 10 -4.59 22.50 14.60
N SER A 11 -4.78 23.81 14.50
CA SER A 11 -3.98 24.86 15.14
C SER A 11 -4.21 25.02 16.65
N ARG A 12 -4.39 23.94 17.42
CA ARG A 12 -4.53 24.03 18.87
C ARG A 12 -3.72 22.94 19.60
N ILE A 13 -2.54 23.38 20.03
CA ILE A 13 -1.72 22.90 21.17
C ILE A 13 -1.08 21.51 20.97
N PRO A 14 0.27 21.42 20.92
CA PRO A 14 0.94 20.12 20.84
C PRO A 14 0.92 19.46 22.23
N ARG A 15 0.10 18.41 22.40
CA ARG A 15 0.28 17.47 23.52
C ARG A 15 1.25 16.38 23.07
N LYS A 16 2.21 16.04 23.94
CA LYS A 16 3.11 14.88 23.77
C LYS A 16 2.26 13.62 23.84
N ILE A 17 1.85 13.10 22.69
CA ILE A 17 1.20 11.79 22.60
C ILE A 17 2.31 10.75 22.78
N THR A 18 2.33 10.08 23.93
CA THR A 18 3.25 8.96 24.20
C THR A 18 2.78 7.71 23.47
N THR A 19 3.73 6.88 23.03
CA THR A 19 3.53 5.63 22.27
C THR A 19 2.43 4.71 22.81
N ILE A 20 2.19 4.75 24.12
CA ILE A 20 1.19 3.94 24.84
C ILE A 20 -0.26 4.31 24.46
N GLU A 21 -0.55 5.58 24.12
CA GLU A 21 -1.90 6.02 23.74
C GLU A 21 -2.28 5.62 22.30
N LEU A 22 -1.29 5.35 21.44
CA LEU A 22 -1.51 4.88 20.07
C LEU A 22 -1.91 3.40 20.06
N GLU A 23 -1.31 2.60 20.94
CA GLU A 23 -1.60 1.16 21.08
C GLU A 23 -2.98 0.91 21.69
N GLN A 24 -3.41 1.73 22.67
CA GLN A 24 -4.72 1.57 23.33
C GLN A 24 -5.91 1.96 22.45
N ASN A 25 -5.72 2.80 21.43
CA ASN A 25 -6.77 3.21 20.49
C ASN A 25 -6.89 2.28 19.27
N GLY A 26 -6.25 1.11 19.28
CA GLY A 26 -6.27 0.17 18.15
C GLY A 26 -5.52 0.69 16.92
N ILE A 27 -4.73 1.75 17.07
CA ILE A 27 -3.88 2.33 16.03
C ILE A 27 -2.48 1.72 16.17
N GLY A 28 -2.42 0.39 16.10
CA GLY A 28 -1.24 -0.31 15.60
C GLY A 28 -1.16 -0.21 14.07
N SER A 29 -1.66 0.88 13.47
CA SER A 29 -1.65 1.06 12.03
C SER A 29 -0.29 1.60 11.62
N HIS A 30 0.36 0.90 10.69
CA HIS A 30 1.42 1.49 9.88
C HIS A 30 0.90 2.83 9.35
N ILE A 31 1.41 3.94 9.90
CA ILE A 31 1.23 5.24 9.26
C ILE A 31 2.02 5.15 7.97
N ALA A 32 1.35 4.84 6.87
CA ALA A 32 1.94 5.02 5.56
C ALA A 32 2.28 6.51 5.44
N TRP A 33 3.57 6.84 5.39
CA TRP A 33 4.04 8.22 5.14
C TRP A 33 3.55 8.75 3.78
N ILE A 34 3.12 7.84 2.90
CA ILE A 34 2.50 8.13 1.62
C ILE A 34 0.99 8.29 1.83
N LYS A 35 0.46 9.44 1.43
CA LYS A 35 -0.99 9.65 1.35
C LYS A 35 -1.57 8.73 0.27
N VAL A 36 -2.54 7.91 0.63
CA VAL A 36 -3.27 7.04 -0.30
C VAL A 36 -4.72 7.49 -0.42
N VAL A 37 -5.36 7.17 -1.55
CA VAL A 37 -6.81 7.32 -1.70
C VAL A 37 -7.47 6.00 -1.31
N GLU A 38 -8.16 6.02 -0.17
CA GLU A 38 -8.88 4.85 0.32
C GLU A 38 -10.08 4.50 -0.55
N GLU A 39 -10.48 3.23 -0.52
CA GLU A 39 -11.56 2.71 -1.37
C GLU A 39 -12.87 3.51 -1.19
N ARG A 40 -13.19 3.90 0.04
CA ARG A 40 -14.39 4.69 0.38
C ARG A 40 -14.35 6.15 -0.09
N GLU A 41 -13.15 6.66 -0.36
CA GLU A 41 -12.88 8.05 -0.77
C GLU A 41 -12.62 8.14 -2.29
N SER A 42 -12.46 7.00 -2.95
CA SER A 42 -12.20 6.92 -4.38
C SER A 42 -13.41 7.37 -5.21
N ILE A 43 -13.12 8.00 -6.34
CA ILE A 43 -14.12 8.46 -7.31
C ILE A 43 -13.67 8.11 -8.73
N GLY A 44 -14.61 8.12 -9.67
CA GLY A 44 -14.34 7.90 -11.09
C GLY A 44 -13.66 6.56 -11.37
N GLU A 45 -12.61 6.57 -12.19
CA GLU A 45 -11.92 5.35 -12.63
C GLU A 45 -11.25 4.57 -11.50
N LEU A 46 -10.79 5.25 -10.45
CA LEU A 46 -10.16 4.58 -9.31
C LEU A 46 -11.20 3.77 -8.50
N ALA A 47 -12.39 4.34 -8.32
CA ALA A 47 -13.49 3.64 -7.66
C ALA A 47 -13.91 2.40 -8.45
N GLU A 48 -13.95 2.52 -9.77
CA GLU A 48 -14.26 1.40 -10.65
C GLU A 48 -13.21 0.30 -10.58
N TYR A 49 -11.92 0.66 -10.56
CA TYR A 49 -10.82 -0.28 -10.38
C TYR A 49 -10.93 -1.05 -9.04
N TYR A 50 -11.15 -0.34 -7.93
CA TYR A 50 -11.31 -0.98 -6.62
C TYR A 50 -12.55 -1.87 -6.55
N ARG A 51 -13.65 -1.45 -7.18
CA ARG A 51 -14.88 -2.25 -7.28
C ARG A 51 -14.63 -3.54 -8.07
N GLN A 52 -13.92 -3.46 -9.18
CA GLN A 52 -13.55 -4.64 -9.96
C GLN A 52 -12.70 -5.62 -9.13
N ALA A 53 -11.64 -5.13 -8.47
CA ALA A 53 -10.80 -5.96 -7.61
C ALA A 53 -11.64 -6.67 -6.53
N ARG A 54 -12.60 -5.96 -5.91
CA ARG A 54 -13.53 -6.52 -4.93
C ARG A 54 -14.44 -7.61 -5.51
N ASN A 55 -14.95 -7.41 -6.73
CA ASN A 55 -15.79 -8.40 -7.40
C ASN A 55 -15.01 -9.68 -7.75
N GLU A 56 -13.70 -9.57 -7.97
CA GLU A 56 -12.79 -10.71 -8.18
C GLU A 56 -12.41 -11.40 -6.85
N GLY A 57 -13.00 -10.99 -5.73
CA GLY A 57 -12.71 -11.53 -4.39
C GLY A 57 -11.38 -11.03 -3.81
N LEU A 58 -10.78 -10.01 -4.42
CA LEU A 58 -9.51 -9.43 -4.01
C LEU A 58 -9.75 -8.12 -3.25
N ARG A 59 -8.76 -7.70 -2.46
CA ARG A 59 -8.69 -6.33 -1.90
C ARG A 59 -7.54 -5.59 -2.56
N ALA A 60 -7.68 -4.28 -2.70
CA ALA A 60 -6.60 -3.46 -3.19
C ALA A 60 -5.40 -3.56 -2.24
N SER A 61 -4.24 -3.97 -2.76
CA SER A 61 -3.00 -4.06 -2.01
C SER A 61 -2.48 -2.67 -1.63
N ASN A 62 -1.63 -2.58 -0.61
CA ASN A 62 -1.00 -1.32 -0.23
C ASN A 62 -0.18 -0.69 -1.36
N ILE A 63 0.39 -1.50 -2.27
CA ILE A 63 1.13 -1.00 -3.45
C ILE A 63 0.17 -0.32 -4.44
N GLN A 64 -0.99 -0.93 -4.70
CA GLN A 64 -2.02 -0.33 -5.55
C GLN A 64 -2.54 0.97 -4.91
N LYS A 65 -2.82 0.95 -3.61
CA LYS A 65 -3.24 2.16 -2.86
C LYS A 65 -2.18 3.26 -2.87
N ALA A 66 -0.89 2.93 -2.72
CA ALA A 66 0.21 3.88 -2.83
C ALA A 66 0.34 4.47 -4.23
N SER A 67 0.00 3.70 -5.26
CA SER A 67 0.02 4.13 -6.66
C SER A 67 -1.23 4.91 -7.07
N SER A 68 -2.26 4.99 -6.22
CA SER A 68 -3.57 5.59 -6.54
C SER A 68 -3.55 7.08 -6.89
N LEU A 69 -2.45 7.78 -6.58
CA LEU A 69 -2.23 9.17 -6.98
C LEU A 69 -2.11 9.35 -8.50
N ASN A 70 -1.82 8.27 -9.24
CA ASN A 70 -1.84 8.23 -10.70
C ASN A 70 -2.44 6.90 -11.16
N VAL A 71 -3.72 6.95 -11.55
CA VAL A 71 -4.53 5.76 -11.90
C VAL A 71 -3.94 5.00 -13.09
N ASP A 72 -3.41 5.69 -14.10
CA ASP A 72 -2.82 5.05 -15.28
C ASP A 72 -1.54 4.30 -14.92
N ALA A 73 -0.67 4.92 -14.11
CA ALA A 73 0.53 4.27 -13.61
C ALA A 73 0.20 3.05 -12.74
N MET A 74 -0.81 3.17 -11.87
CA MET A 74 -1.30 2.06 -11.04
C MET A 74 -1.76 0.88 -11.91
N LYS A 75 -2.61 1.12 -12.92
CA LYS A 75 -3.09 0.07 -13.84
C LYS A 75 -1.95 -0.59 -14.61
N ALA A 76 -0.96 0.20 -15.04
CA ALA A 76 0.21 -0.32 -15.75
C ALA A 76 1.08 -1.23 -14.85
N ILE A 77 1.34 -0.82 -13.61
CA ILE A 77 2.07 -1.63 -12.61
C ILE A 77 1.33 -2.93 -12.34
N ASP A 78 0.02 -2.87 -12.12
CA ASP A 78 -0.81 -4.05 -11.85
C ASP A 78 -0.79 -5.04 -13.03
N THR A 79 -0.91 -4.52 -14.26
CA THR A 79 -0.81 -5.32 -15.49
C THR A 79 0.55 -6.00 -15.60
N LEU A 80 1.64 -5.28 -15.31
CA LEU A 80 2.99 -5.82 -15.32
C LEU A 80 3.14 -6.94 -14.27
N GLN A 81 2.70 -6.71 -13.03
CA GLN A 81 2.75 -7.70 -11.96
C GLN A 81 1.94 -8.97 -12.31
N HIS A 82 0.75 -8.80 -12.89
CA HIS A 82 -0.09 -9.93 -13.29
C HIS A 82 0.52 -10.73 -14.43
N SER A 83 1.15 -10.05 -15.40
CA SER A 83 1.85 -10.71 -16.50
C SER A 83 2.98 -11.59 -15.97
N TRP A 84 3.73 -11.12 -14.97
CA TRP A 84 4.81 -11.87 -14.34
C TRP A 84 4.29 -13.13 -13.64
N ARG A 85 3.14 -13.05 -12.97
CA ARG A 85 2.55 -14.17 -12.24
C ARG A 85 1.98 -15.26 -13.14
N LYS A 86 1.35 -14.89 -14.26
CA LYS A 86 0.64 -15.83 -15.13
C LYS A 86 1.52 -16.36 -16.25
N ASN A 87 2.28 -15.49 -16.91
CA ASN A 87 2.96 -15.81 -18.17
C ASN A 87 4.48 -15.60 -18.04
N GLY A 88 5.27 -16.57 -18.46
CA GLY A 88 6.73 -16.46 -18.42
C GLY A 88 7.43 -17.78 -18.64
N ALA A 89 8.71 -17.70 -19.00
CA ALA A 89 9.56 -18.88 -19.25
C ALA A 89 9.86 -19.70 -17.99
N LEU A 90 9.62 -19.13 -16.81
CA LEU A 90 9.84 -19.78 -15.52
C LEU A 90 8.52 -20.30 -14.93
N GLU A 91 8.59 -21.51 -14.38
CA GLU A 91 7.52 -22.10 -13.56
C GLU A 91 7.10 -21.18 -12.40
N PRO A 92 5.82 -21.21 -11.96
CA PRO A 92 5.32 -20.32 -10.91
C PRO A 92 6.18 -20.28 -9.65
N ARG A 93 6.61 -21.46 -9.16
CA ARG A 93 7.48 -21.55 -7.97
C ARG A 93 8.83 -20.86 -8.15
N ARG A 94 9.41 -20.94 -9.35
CA ARG A 94 10.70 -20.31 -9.66
C ARG A 94 10.56 -18.79 -9.76
N ARG A 95 9.45 -18.29 -10.29
CA ARG A 95 9.14 -16.85 -10.30
C ARG A 95 9.03 -16.28 -8.90
N GLU A 96 8.38 -17.02 -8.00
CA GLU A 96 8.28 -16.62 -6.60
C GLU A 96 9.64 -16.63 -5.90
N MET A 97 10.50 -17.62 -6.17
CA MET A 97 11.87 -17.61 -5.64
C MET A 97 12.66 -16.37 -6.08
N VAL A 98 12.52 -15.96 -7.35
CA VAL A 98 13.16 -14.72 -7.84
C VAL A 98 12.61 -13.50 -7.09
N ALA A 99 11.29 -13.41 -6.90
CA ALA A 99 10.67 -12.32 -6.14
C ALA A 99 11.19 -12.28 -4.70
N LEU A 100 11.19 -13.41 -3.99
CA LEU A 100 11.67 -13.53 -2.61
C LEU A 100 13.14 -13.15 -2.45
N VAL A 101 14.02 -13.69 -3.31
CA VAL A 101 15.45 -13.38 -3.25
C VAL A 101 15.69 -11.91 -3.56
N THR A 102 15.01 -11.36 -4.56
CA THR A 102 15.15 -9.93 -4.93
C THR A 102 14.68 -9.02 -3.79
N SER A 103 13.55 -9.32 -3.17
CA SER A 103 13.05 -8.56 -2.02
C SER A 103 14.00 -8.67 -0.82
N ALA A 104 14.51 -9.85 -0.50
CA ALA A 104 15.45 -10.05 0.59
C ALA A 104 16.76 -9.26 0.38
N LEU A 105 17.32 -9.30 -0.84
CA LEU A 105 18.51 -8.52 -1.20
C LEU A 105 18.28 -7.02 -1.09
N ASN A 106 17.10 -6.55 -1.49
CA ASN A 106 16.70 -5.14 -1.39
C ASN A 106 16.18 -4.74 -0.01
N ARG A 107 16.18 -5.65 0.97
CA ARG A 107 15.60 -5.44 2.32
C ARG A 107 14.14 -4.99 2.28
N GLY A 108 13.40 -5.42 1.26
CA GLY A 108 11.96 -5.24 1.14
C GLY A 108 11.24 -6.28 1.99
N HIS A 109 10.41 -5.83 2.91
CA HIS A 109 9.47 -6.71 3.61
C HIS A 109 8.33 -7.08 2.64
N CYS A 110 8.18 -8.38 2.40
CA CYS A 110 7.15 -8.96 1.54
C CYS A 110 5.85 -9.16 2.33
#